data_AF-A0A9E5QRD2-F1
#
_entry.id   AF-A0A9E5QRD2-F1
#
_cell.length_a   1.000
_cell.length_b   1.000
_cell.length_c   1.000
_cell.angle_alpha   90.00
_cell.angle_beta   90.00
_cell.angle_gamma   90.00
#
_symmetry.space_group_name_H-M   'P 1'
#
loop_
_entity.id
_entity.type
_entity.pdbx_description
1 polymer ?
#
loop_
_entity_poly.entity_id
_entity_poly.type
_entity_poly.pdbx_seq_one_letter_code
_entity_poly.pdbx_strand_id
1 'polypeptide(L)'
;MKTIRIIRVLNIVLSLFLGGMLLQGGLKKFSGPMPTPTTQLEAIKKGEFDQIDPATLKIKNYIFGMKQTGYFWQFLGISEVLVALLILSQVFRFAGAVMAVPVTIQIFLFHLYLEPHETGELLETGGLLAANVWLIGFEYPRWKHLIFTTSIV
;
A
#
# COMPACT_ATOMS: atom_id res chain seq x y z
N MET A 1 30.26 16.61 5.36
CA MET A 1 29.66 16.16 6.64
C MET A 1 28.19 16.54 6.82
N LYS A 2 27.76 17.78 6.50
CA LYS A 2 26.35 18.22 6.62
C LYS A 2 25.36 17.46 5.72
N THR A 3 25.70 17.23 4.45
CA THR A 3 24.85 16.53 3.47
C THR A 3 24.49 15.09 3.88
N ILE A 4 25.44 14.36 4.48
CA ILE A 4 25.21 12.99 4.96
C ILE A 4 24.19 12.96 6.11
N ARG A 5 24.21 13.98 6.98
CA ARG A 5 23.23 14.12 8.06
C ARG A 5 21.84 14.44 7.52
N ILE A 6 21.75 15.33 6.51
CA ILE A 6 20.49 15.70 5.86
C ILE A 6 19.83 14.48 5.21
N ILE A 7 20.58 13.70 4.43
CA ILE A 7 20.02 12.52 3.74
C ILE A 7 19.57 11.46 4.76
N ARG A 8 20.30 11.28 5.86
CA ARG A 8 19.90 10.36 6.93
C ARG A 8 18.57 10.79 7.57
N VAL A 9 18.41 12.08 7.86
CA VAL A 9 17.15 12.64 8.39
C VAL A 9 16.02 12.47 7.39
N LEU A 10 16.26 12.78 6.11
CA LEU A 10 15.27 12.58 5.04
C LEU A 10 14.78 11.13 5.00
N ASN A 11 15.70 10.16 5.02
CA ASN A 11 15.30 8.75 4.97
C ASN A 11 14.49 8.33 6.20
N ILE A 12 14.80 8.85 7.39
CA ILE A 12 13.99 8.59 8.59
C ILE A 12 12.59 9.17 8.41
N VAL A 13 12.49 10.43 7.97
CA VAL A 13 11.19 11.08 7.72
C VAL A 13 10.37 10.32 6.69
N LEU A 14 10.96 9.93 5.55
CA LEU A 14 10.29 9.12 4.52
C LEU A 14 9.84 7.77 5.05
N SER A 15 10.64 7.15 5.92
CA SER A 15 10.29 5.85 6.53
C SER A 15 9.13 5.99 7.51
N LEU A 16 9.14 7.03 8.33
CA LEU A 16 8.05 7.32 9.27
C LEU A 16 6.76 7.65 8.52
N PHE A 17 6.86 8.42 7.43
CA PHE A 17 5.72 8.74 6.57
C PHE A 17 5.16 7.49 5.89
N LEU A 18 5.98 6.74 5.15
CA LEU A 18 5.57 5.51 4.46
C LEU A 18 5.01 4.47 5.44
N GLY A 19 5.74 4.20 6.52
CA GLY A 19 5.32 3.25 7.55
C GLY A 19 4.03 3.69 8.25
N GLY A 20 3.89 4.98 8.59
CA GLY A 20 2.68 5.51 9.22
C GLY A 20 1.45 5.41 8.32
N MET A 21 1.59 5.72 7.04
CA MET A 21 0.52 5.63 6.04
C MET A 21 0.05 4.19 5.85
N LEU A 22 0.98 3.24 5.72
CA LEU A 22 0.65 1.82 5.61
C LEU A 22 0.01 1.28 6.90
N LEU A 23 0.49 1.71 8.08
CA LEU A 23 -0.10 1.29 9.35
C LEU A 23 -1.57 1.75 9.46
N GLN A 24 -1.82 3.02 9.15
CA GLN A 24 -3.17 3.58 9.18
C GLN A 24 -4.09 2.89 8.15
N GLY A 25 -3.61 2.70 6.91
CA GLY A 25 -4.35 2.01 5.86
C GLY A 25 -4.71 0.58 6.26
N GLY A 26 -3.75 -0.15 6.82
CA GLY A 26 -3.93 -1.54 7.23
C GLY A 26 -4.94 -1.68 8.38
N LEU A 27 -4.83 -0.85 9.41
CA LEU A 27 -5.77 -0.87 10.55
C LEU A 27 -7.20 -0.50 10.13
N LYS A 28 -7.36 0.47 9.22
CA LYS A 28 -8.68 0.83 8.67
C LYS A 28 -9.36 -0.34 7.97
N LYS A 29 -8.63 -1.29 7.40
CA LYS A 29 -9.23 -2.47 6.72
C LYS A 29 -9.98 -3.42 7.67
N PHE A 30 -9.67 -3.38 8.97
CA PHE A 30 -10.38 -4.14 10.01
C PHE A 30 -11.53 -3.36 10.64
N SER A 31 -11.76 -2.13 10.20
CA SER A 31 -12.85 -1.28 10.69
C SER A 31 -14.14 -1.62 9.93
N GLY A 32 -14.91 -2.55 10.47
CA GLY A 32 -16.26 -2.89 9.99
C GLY A 32 -16.46 -4.36 9.66
N PRO A 33 -17.73 -4.82 9.60
CA PRO A 33 -18.05 -6.22 9.31
C PRO A 33 -17.72 -6.58 7.86
N MET A 34 -17.39 -7.85 7.65
CA MET A 34 -17.27 -8.43 6.31
C MET A 34 -18.67 -8.64 5.72
N PRO A 35 -18.91 -8.28 4.46
CA PRO A 35 -20.21 -8.44 3.82
C PRO A 35 -20.51 -9.92 3.59
N THR A 36 -21.80 -10.27 3.59
CA THR A 36 -22.23 -11.61 3.19
C THR A 36 -22.25 -11.73 1.66
N PRO A 37 -22.17 -12.95 1.10
CA PRO A 37 -22.28 -13.17 -0.35
C PRO A 37 -23.58 -12.62 -0.97
N THR A 38 -24.65 -12.46 -0.17
CA THR A 38 -25.94 -11.95 -0.63
C THR A 38 -26.08 -10.44 -0.56
N THR A 39 -25.15 -9.73 0.09
CA THR A 39 -25.31 -8.28 0.35
C THR A 39 -25.44 -7.47 -0.96
N GLN A 40 -24.68 -7.81 -2.01
CA GLN A 40 -24.84 -7.16 -3.33
C GLN A 40 -26.19 -7.48 -3.99
N LEU A 41 -26.67 -8.73 -3.88
CA LEU A 41 -27.98 -9.11 -4.44
C LEU A 41 -29.12 -8.35 -3.76
N GLU A 42 -29.01 -8.14 -2.45
CA GLU A 42 -29.97 -7.36 -1.68
C GLU A 42 -29.93 -5.88 -2.06
N ALA A 43 -28.74 -5.30 -2.24
CA ALA A 43 -28.57 -3.92 -2.71
C ALA A 43 -29.12 -3.72 -4.13
N ILE A 44 -28.93 -4.70 -5.05
CA ILE A 44 -29.55 -4.69 -6.39
C ILE A 44 -31.08 -4.71 -6.27
N LYS A 45 -31.64 -5.61 -5.46
CA LYS A 45 -33.10 -5.73 -5.27
C LYS A 45 -33.72 -4.45 -4.69
N LYS A 46 -32.95 -3.68 -3.92
CA LYS A 46 -33.38 -2.39 -3.34
C LYS A 46 -33.17 -1.19 -4.27
N GLY A 47 -32.62 -1.38 -5.47
CA GLY A 47 -32.33 -0.29 -6.41
C GLY A 47 -31.19 0.64 -5.96
N GLU A 48 -30.35 0.22 -5.01
CA GLU A 48 -29.28 1.06 -4.45
C GLU A 48 -28.19 1.40 -5.47
N PHE A 49 -28.07 0.62 -6.55
CA PHE A 49 -27.08 0.83 -7.61
C PHE A 49 -27.57 1.74 -8.75
N ASP A 50 -28.87 2.00 -8.85
CA ASP A 50 -29.44 2.80 -9.96
C ASP A 50 -29.08 4.29 -9.85
N GLN A 51 -28.61 4.73 -8.67
CA GLN A 51 -28.23 6.12 -8.38
C GLN A 51 -26.72 6.32 -8.21
N ILE A 52 -25.90 5.26 -8.29
CA ILE A 52 -24.46 5.36 -8.08
C ILE A 52 -23.78 5.56 -9.43
N ASP A 53 -22.85 6.51 -9.50
CA ASP A 53 -22.07 6.73 -10.71
C ASP A 53 -21.23 5.48 -11.07
N PRO A 54 -20.98 5.19 -12.37
CA PRO A 54 -20.24 4.00 -12.79
C PRO A 54 -18.84 3.84 -12.18
N ALA A 55 -18.12 4.94 -11.91
CA ALA A 55 -16.79 4.91 -11.32
C ALA A 55 -16.85 4.49 -9.83
N THR A 56 -17.74 5.10 -9.04
CA THR A 56 -17.97 4.67 -7.65
C THR A 56 -18.45 3.22 -7.58
N LEU A 57 -19.31 2.80 -8.52
CA LEU A 57 -19.79 1.42 -8.59
C LEU A 57 -18.63 0.43 -8.82
N LYS A 58 -17.69 0.76 -9.71
CA LYS A 58 -16.51 -0.07 -10.00
C LYS A 58 -15.64 -0.27 -8.75
N ILE A 59 -15.40 0.80 -7.99
CA ILE A 59 -14.64 0.76 -6.73
C ILE A 59 -15.35 -0.12 -5.69
N LYS A 60 -16.66 0.10 -5.49
CA LYS A 60 -17.48 -0.70 -4.56
C LYS A 60 -17.45 -2.17 -4.92
N ASN A 61 -17.56 -2.52 -6.21
CA ASN A 61 -17.53 -3.90 -6.67
C ASN A 61 -16.16 -4.56 -6.45
N TYR A 62 -15.07 -3.84 -6.70
CA TYR A 62 -13.72 -4.32 -6.44
C TYR A 62 -13.50 -4.61 -4.94
N ILE A 63 -13.84 -3.66 -4.07
CA ILE A 63 -13.71 -3.82 -2.60
C ILE A 63 -14.62 -4.95 -2.11
N PHE A 64 -15.86 -5.02 -2.59
CA PHE A 64 -16.78 -6.09 -2.24
C PHE A 64 -16.22 -7.45 -2.63
N GLY A 65 -15.73 -7.62 -3.86
CA GLY A 65 -15.14 -8.88 -4.31
C GLY A 65 -13.99 -9.33 -3.40
N MET A 66 -13.08 -8.42 -3.07
CA MET A 66 -11.98 -8.71 -2.14
C MET A 66 -12.46 -9.10 -0.74
N LYS A 67 -13.46 -8.40 -0.20
CA LYS A 67 -14.02 -8.71 1.12
C LYS A 67 -14.80 -10.02 1.12
N GLN A 68 -15.59 -10.29 0.08
CA GLN A 68 -16.40 -11.50 -0.03
C GLN A 68 -15.56 -12.78 -0.08
N THR A 69 -14.31 -12.72 -0.56
CA THR A 69 -13.40 -13.88 -0.50
C THR A 69 -13.16 -14.40 0.92
N GLY A 70 -13.44 -13.60 1.95
CA GLY A 70 -13.25 -13.96 3.35
C GLY A 70 -11.81 -13.88 3.84
N TYR A 71 -10.82 -13.65 2.97
CA TYR A 71 -9.42 -13.54 3.39
C TYR A 71 -8.63 -12.40 2.71
N PHE A 72 -8.90 -12.06 1.44
CA PHE A 72 -7.98 -11.22 0.68
C PHE A 72 -7.90 -9.78 1.20
N TRP A 73 -9.03 -9.19 1.60
CA TRP A 73 -9.07 -7.87 2.24
C TRP A 73 -8.30 -7.83 3.57
N GLN A 74 -8.42 -8.90 4.36
CA GLN A 74 -7.71 -9.04 5.64
C GLN A 74 -6.22 -9.29 5.41
N PHE A 75 -5.86 -10.12 4.43
CA PHE A 75 -4.48 -10.39 4.05
C PHE A 75 -3.76 -9.11 3.61
N LEU A 76 -4.42 -8.27 2.81
CA LEU A 76 -3.90 -6.96 2.44
C LEU A 76 -3.68 -6.07 3.68
N GLY A 77 -4.66 -6.02 4.60
CA GLY A 77 -4.52 -5.28 5.86
C GLY A 77 -3.38 -5.78 6.75
N ILE A 78 -3.23 -7.09 6.91
CA ILE A 78 -2.12 -7.70 7.67
C ILE A 78 -0.78 -7.37 7.02
N SER A 79 -0.71 -7.45 5.69
CA SER A 79 0.51 -7.16 4.93
C SER A 79 0.95 -5.71 5.13
N GLU A 80 0.01 -4.76 5.06
CA GLU A 80 0.25 -3.34 5.32
C GLU A 80 0.76 -3.08 6.74
N VAL A 81 0.11 -3.68 7.75
CA VAL A 81 0.53 -3.55 9.16
C VAL A 81 1.92 -4.14 9.38
N LEU A 82 2.17 -5.36 8.88
CA LEU A 82 3.47 -6.03 9.05
C LEU A 82 4.60 -5.21 8.43
N VAL A 83 4.42 -4.78 7.18
CA VAL A 83 5.38 -3.95 6.45
C VAL A 83 5.62 -2.62 7.18
N ALA A 84 4.54 -1.98 7.65
CA ALA A 84 4.63 -0.75 8.41
C ALA A 84 5.48 -0.92 9.68
N LEU A 85 5.26 -1.99 10.45
CA LEU A 85 6.05 -2.27 11.65
C LEU A 85 7.54 -2.48 11.34
N LEU A 86 7.86 -3.20 10.25
CA LEU A 86 9.24 -3.40 9.82
C LEU A 86 9.92 -2.07 9.44
N ILE A 87 9.23 -1.22 8.67
CA ILE A 87 9.74 0.11 8.27
C ILE A 87 9.91 1.02 9.49
N LEU A 88 8.91 1.10 10.36
CA LEU A 88 8.90 1.98 11.54
C LEU A 88 9.96 1.59 12.57
N SER A 89 10.27 0.28 12.68
CA SER A 89 11.31 -0.22 13.60
C SER A 89 12.70 0.38 13.37
N GLN A 90 12.96 0.92 12.17
CA GLN A 90 14.28 1.35 11.66
C GLN A 90 15.33 0.23 11.56
N VAL A 91 15.21 -0.84 12.36
CA VAL A 91 16.11 -2.02 12.35
C VAL A 91 15.88 -2.85 11.10
N PHE A 92 14.62 -3.17 10.78
CA PHE A 92 14.24 -3.99 9.60
C PHE A 92 13.80 -3.16 8.40
N ARG A 93 14.21 -1.89 8.37
CA ARG A 93 13.70 -0.91 7.41
C ARG A 93 13.86 -1.33 5.96
N PHE A 94 15.03 -1.86 5.59
CA PHE A 94 15.29 -2.30 4.23
C PHE A 94 14.37 -3.47 3.82
N ALA A 95 14.26 -4.48 4.68
CA ALA A 95 13.37 -5.61 4.44
C ALA A 95 11.90 -5.16 4.33
N GLY A 96 11.47 -4.27 5.23
CA GLY A 96 10.15 -3.65 5.18
C GLY A 96 9.90 -2.89 3.88
N ALA A 97 10.85 -2.06 3.43
CA ALA A 97 10.71 -1.33 2.16
C ALA A 97 10.60 -2.26 0.95
N VAL A 98 11.43 -3.32 0.88
CA VAL A 98 11.33 -4.32 -0.19
C VAL A 98 9.96 -5.03 -0.17
N MET A 99 9.48 -5.44 1.00
CA MET A 99 8.15 -6.05 1.14
C MET A 99 7.01 -5.05 0.85
N ALA A 100 7.23 -3.76 1.02
CA ALA A 100 6.27 -2.70 0.72
C ALA A 100 6.04 -2.50 -0.79
N VAL A 101 6.96 -2.95 -1.66
CA VAL A 101 6.85 -2.72 -3.11
C VAL A 101 5.54 -3.23 -3.69
N PRO A 102 5.16 -4.52 -3.57
CA PRO A 102 3.90 -5.00 -4.10
C PRO A 102 2.68 -4.28 -3.49
N VAL A 103 2.75 -3.90 -2.22
CA VAL A 103 1.65 -3.19 -1.52
C VAL A 103 1.48 -1.76 -2.07
N THR A 104 2.56 -0.99 -2.14
CA THR A 104 2.56 0.39 -2.65
C THR A 104 2.23 0.47 -4.14
N ILE A 105 2.69 -0.50 -4.93
CA ILE A 105 2.26 -0.65 -6.33
C ILE A 105 0.75 -0.89 -6.38
N GLN A 106 0.21 -1.84 -5.60
CA GLN A 106 -1.22 -2.12 -5.62
C GLN A 106 -2.06 -0.89 -5.23
N ILE A 107 -1.64 -0.14 -4.19
CA ILE A 107 -2.31 1.10 -3.76
C ILE A 107 -2.27 2.17 -4.86
N PHE A 108 -1.12 2.35 -5.52
CA PHE A 108 -1.00 3.30 -6.62
C PHE A 108 -1.86 2.89 -7.83
N LEU A 109 -1.85 1.61 -8.22
CA LEU A 109 -2.66 1.10 -9.32
C LEU A 109 -4.17 1.20 -9.01
N PHE A 110 -4.57 1.02 -7.75
CA PHE A 110 -5.95 1.25 -7.32
C PHE A 110 -6.40 2.67 -7.68
N HIS A 111 -5.66 3.70 -7.26
CA HIS A 111 -6.03 5.09 -7.55
C HIS A 111 -5.86 5.41 -9.04
N LEU A 112 -4.83 4.88 -9.71
CA LEU A 112 -4.61 5.12 -11.14
C LEU A 112 -5.73 4.57 -12.03
N TYR A 113 -6.30 3.40 -11.70
CA TYR A 113 -7.27 2.72 -12.57
C TYR A 113 -8.72 2.77 -12.07
N LEU A 114 -8.94 3.03 -10.78
CA LEU A 114 -10.27 3.10 -10.18
C LEU A 114 -10.66 4.52 -9.78
N GLU A 115 -9.70 5.38 -9.40
CA GLU A 115 -9.95 6.76 -8.96
C GLU A 115 -9.06 7.82 -9.66
N PRO A 116 -8.85 7.77 -11.00
CA PRO A 116 -7.92 8.70 -11.67
C PRO A 116 -8.36 10.17 -11.62
N HIS A 117 -9.63 10.42 -11.29
CA HIS A 117 -10.20 11.75 -11.12
C HIS A 117 -9.82 12.37 -9.76
N GLU A 118 -9.53 11.55 -8.75
CA GLU A 118 -9.05 11.99 -7.44
C GLU A 118 -7.54 12.30 -7.50
N THR A 119 -7.20 13.38 -8.22
CA THR A 119 -5.80 13.73 -8.52
C THR A 119 -4.94 13.92 -7.26
N GLY A 120 -5.53 14.36 -6.15
CA GLY A 120 -4.85 14.47 -4.86
C GLY A 120 -4.38 13.12 -4.32
N GLU A 121 -5.27 12.14 -4.27
CA GLU A 121 -4.95 10.79 -3.77
C GLU A 121 -4.02 10.04 -4.72
N LEU A 122 -4.17 10.26 -6.03
CA LEU A 122 -3.25 9.70 -7.03
C LEU A 122 -1.82 10.24 -6.86
N LEU A 123 -1.66 11.54 -6.60
CA LEU A 123 -0.36 12.15 -6.33
C LEU A 123 0.22 11.67 -5.00
N GLU A 124 -0.60 11.55 -3.95
CA GLU A 124 -0.18 11.03 -2.66
C GLU A 124 0.34 9.60 -2.77
N THR A 125 -0.41 8.72 -3.43
CA THR A 125 -0.03 7.31 -3.59
C THR A 125 1.13 7.11 -4.57
N GLY A 126 1.25 7.96 -5.59
CA GLY A 126 2.45 8.05 -6.42
C GLY A 126 3.68 8.48 -5.61
N GLY A 127 3.51 9.44 -4.70
CA GLY A 127 4.55 9.87 -3.76
C GLY A 127 4.96 8.78 -2.78
N LEU A 128 4.01 7.98 -2.27
CA LEU A 128 4.27 6.81 -1.42
C LEU A 128 5.10 5.75 -2.16
N LEU A 129 4.75 5.44 -3.41
CA LEU A 129 5.53 4.52 -4.24
C LEU A 129 6.93 5.05 -4.50
N ALA A 130 7.06 6.34 -4.83
CA ALA A 130 8.37 6.99 -5.03
C ALA A 130 9.22 6.97 -3.76
N ALA A 131 8.64 7.26 -2.59
CA ALA A 131 9.32 7.19 -1.31
C ALA A 131 9.83 5.77 -1.01
N ASN A 132 9.01 4.75 -1.31
CA ASN A 132 9.41 3.36 -1.14
C ASN A 132 10.60 2.98 -2.04
N VAL A 133 10.52 3.29 -3.34
CA VAL A 133 11.62 3.07 -4.29
C VAL A 133 12.89 3.81 -3.87
N TRP A 134 12.76 5.05 -3.37
CA TRP A 134 13.88 5.82 -2.84
C TRP A 134 14.56 5.13 -1.66
N LEU A 135 13.80 4.63 -0.68
CA LEU A 135 14.34 3.95 0.49
C LEU A 135 15.14 2.69 0.11
N ILE A 136 14.66 1.93 -0.88
CA ILE A 136 15.37 0.76 -1.42
C ILE A 136 16.63 1.19 -2.18
N GLY A 137 16.49 2.15 -3.10
CA GLY A 137 17.59 2.64 -3.92
C GLY A 137 18.73 3.27 -3.11
N PHE A 138 18.39 3.96 -2.02
CA PHE A 138 19.39 4.54 -1.12
C PHE A 138 20.26 3.48 -0.45
N GLU A 139 19.69 2.31 -0.14
CA GLU A 139 20.43 1.19 0.44
C GLU A 139 21.17 0.34 -0.60
N TYR A 140 21.10 0.67 -1.89
CA TYR A 140 21.70 -0.10 -2.99
C TYR A 140 23.16 -0.54 -2.75
N PRO A 141 24.08 0.32 -2.28
CA PRO A 141 25.45 -0.10 -2.01
C PRO A 141 25.56 -1.22 -0.98
N ARG A 142 24.59 -1.33 -0.06
CA ARG A 142 24.55 -2.33 1.00
C ARG A 142 23.97 -3.65 0.54
N TRP A 143 22.94 -3.68 -0.30
CA TRP A 143 22.25 -4.92 -0.67
C TRP A 143 22.59 -5.46 -2.06
N LYS A 144 23.27 -4.69 -2.93
CA LYS A 144 23.56 -5.12 -4.32
C LYS A 144 24.24 -6.49 -4.44
N HIS A 145 25.04 -6.87 -3.46
CA HIS A 145 25.77 -8.14 -3.42
C HIS A 145 24.84 -9.35 -3.18
N LEU A 146 23.63 -9.13 -2.66
CA LEU A 146 22.61 -10.16 -2.48
C LEU A 146 21.91 -10.51 -3.81
N ILE A 147 21.92 -9.59 -4.79
CA ILE A 147 21.27 -9.78 -6.09
C ILE A 147 22.30 -10.10 -7.18
N PHE A 148 23.40 -9.36 -7.18
CA PHE A 148 24.50 -9.53 -8.13
C PHE A 148 25.65 -10.22 -7.41
N THR A 149 25.57 -11.54 -7.29
CA THR A 149 26.68 -12.34 -6.79
C THR A 149 27.76 -12.37 -7.87
N THR A 150 28.89 -11.70 -7.66
CA THR A 150 30.08 -11.82 -8.52
C THR A 150 30.91 -13.09 -8.26
N SER A 151 30.42 -14.02 -7.44
CA SER A 151 31.01 -15.36 -7.35
C SER A 151 30.40 -16.27 -8.41
N ILE A 152 30.92 -16.15 -9.63
CA ILE A 152 31.11 -17.35 -10.44
C ILE A 152 32.27 -18.09 -9.76
N VAL A 153 32.08 -19.40 -9.55
CA VAL A 153 33.09 -20.38 -9.11
C VAL A 153 34.50 -20.03 -9.62
#